data_AF-A0A5X0G715-F1
#
_entry.id   AF-A0A5X0G715-F1
#
_cell.length_a   1.000
_cell.length_b   1.000
_cell.length_c   1.000
_cell.angle_alpha   90.00
_cell.angle_beta   90.00
_cell.angle_gamma   90.00
#
_symmetry.space_group_name_H-M   'P 1'
#
loop_
_entity.id
_entity.type
_entity.pdbx_description
1 polymer ?
#
loop_
_entity_poly.entity_id
_entity_poly.type
_entity_poly.pdbx_seq_one_letter_code
_entity_poly.pdbx_strand_id
1 'polypeptide(L)'
;MTQIAIYGFNFTKKITFDGGELTPIFSSWSELKKNGWANDRYILTGFFKPNSNNYAAQQQLIFDLQAVLSFIEQKNVIISGELENDETPFNFKPSLPKKLDKKRDKGAGIIIMEDYFAPNSRENFICLAMEKLNSKAMLKQDAFRTSFFKSILAFRDSINYIDVRYYLLFSALEALCRFIKNDYSPAKTPQIITQVLKEYGFNVEKTGHTLAQRNIMHYCKLRHSLFHNGKYIAYLDEKNSDGKIEIQDYSSNLNLLVPLVLMKFIGFDDNYINWDSWIDRNPFISKK
;
A
#
# COMPACT_ATOMS: atom_id res chain seq x y z
N MET A 1 -2.73 -10.73 -28.07
CA MET A 1 -2.68 -10.72 -26.59
C MET A 1 -3.83 -9.87 -26.12
N THR A 2 -4.73 -10.46 -25.36
CA THR A 2 -5.92 -9.78 -24.88
C THR A 2 -5.55 -8.68 -23.89
N GLN A 3 -6.20 -7.53 -24.02
CA GLN A 3 -6.03 -6.42 -23.08
C GLN A 3 -7.11 -6.48 -22.01
N ILE A 4 -6.72 -6.17 -20.78
CA ILE A 4 -7.54 -6.37 -19.59
C ILE A 4 -7.86 -5.01 -18.99
N ALA A 5 -9.13 -4.74 -18.74
CA ALA A 5 -9.58 -3.46 -18.25
C ALA A 5 -9.11 -3.17 -16.81
N ILE A 6 -8.73 -1.92 -16.56
CA ILE A 6 -8.29 -1.39 -15.26
C ILE A 6 -9.31 -0.37 -14.78
N TYR A 7 -9.85 -0.60 -13.59
CA TYR A 7 -10.82 0.28 -12.96
C TYR A 7 -10.27 0.88 -11.67
N GLY A 8 -10.31 2.21 -11.58
CA GLY A 8 -9.99 2.94 -10.34
C GLY A 8 -8.51 3.24 -10.10
N PHE A 9 -7.64 3.05 -11.09
CA PHE A 9 -6.24 3.53 -11.02
C PHE A 9 -6.10 4.84 -11.80
N ASN A 10 -5.60 5.90 -11.16
CA ASN A 10 -5.47 7.22 -11.78
C ASN A 10 -4.14 7.35 -12.54
N PHE A 11 -4.18 7.38 -13.86
CA PHE A 11 -3.00 7.57 -14.69
C PHE A 11 -3.40 8.14 -16.05
N THR A 12 -2.50 8.92 -16.62
CA THR A 12 -2.65 9.68 -17.87
C THR A 12 -1.53 9.40 -18.87
N LYS A 13 -0.48 8.69 -18.43
CA LYS A 13 0.67 8.30 -19.24
C LYS A 13 0.78 6.79 -19.32
N LYS A 14 1.33 6.33 -20.42
CA LYS A 14 1.67 4.92 -20.62
C LYS A 14 2.74 4.50 -19.61
N ILE A 15 2.59 3.33 -19.01
CA ILE A 15 3.54 2.76 -18.04
C ILE A 15 4.01 1.40 -18.56
N THR A 16 5.32 1.15 -18.58
CA THR A 16 5.89 -0.13 -19.04
C THR A 16 6.73 -0.75 -17.93
N PHE A 17 6.60 -2.06 -17.73
CA PHE A 17 7.39 -2.81 -16.74
C PHE A 17 7.58 -4.27 -17.22
N ASP A 18 8.40 -5.05 -16.52
CA ASP A 18 8.74 -6.43 -16.93
C ASP A 18 7.55 -7.40 -16.99
N GLY A 19 6.36 -7.01 -16.51
CA GLY A 19 5.13 -7.80 -16.68
C GLY A 19 4.27 -7.38 -17.89
N GLY A 20 4.52 -6.21 -18.49
CA GLY A 20 3.73 -5.71 -19.60
C GLY A 20 3.53 -4.20 -19.56
N GLU A 21 2.36 -3.78 -20.03
CA GLU A 21 2.10 -2.39 -20.38
C GLU A 21 0.73 -1.92 -19.90
N LEU A 22 0.67 -0.75 -19.26
CA LEU A 22 -0.57 -0.06 -18.92
C LEU A 22 -0.79 1.09 -19.90
N THR A 23 -1.95 1.07 -20.58
CA THR A 23 -2.38 2.12 -21.51
C THR A 23 -3.56 2.89 -20.91
N PRO A 24 -3.43 4.20 -20.65
CA PRO A 24 -4.55 5.00 -20.16
C PRO A 24 -5.56 5.29 -21.28
N ILE A 25 -6.83 5.43 -20.91
CA ILE A 25 -7.88 5.92 -21.83
C ILE A 25 -7.88 7.44 -21.89
N PHE A 26 -7.52 8.09 -20.78
CA PHE A 26 -7.56 9.53 -20.65
C PHE A 26 -6.15 10.12 -20.69
N SER A 27 -6.01 11.27 -21.33
CA SER A 27 -4.73 11.93 -21.58
C SER A 27 -4.39 13.01 -20.53
N SER A 28 -5.36 13.40 -19.71
CA SER A 28 -5.19 14.48 -18.73
C SER A 28 -6.12 14.36 -17.53
N TRP A 29 -5.75 15.04 -16.44
CA TRP A 29 -6.58 15.17 -15.25
C TRP A 29 -7.95 15.80 -15.53
N SER A 30 -7.99 16.81 -16.41
CA SER A 30 -9.22 17.48 -16.82
C SER A 30 -10.18 16.51 -17.50
N GLU A 31 -9.66 15.60 -18.31
CA GLU A 31 -10.43 14.59 -19.02
C GLU A 31 -10.98 13.51 -18.07
N LEU A 32 -10.16 13.03 -17.14
CA LEU A 32 -10.59 12.11 -16.07
C LEU A 32 -11.80 12.68 -15.29
N LYS A 33 -11.69 13.94 -14.84
CA LYS A 33 -12.77 14.62 -14.12
C LYS A 33 -14.04 14.76 -14.96
N LYS A 34 -13.92 15.15 -16.23
CA LYS A 34 -15.06 15.29 -17.14
C LYS A 34 -15.80 13.97 -17.35
N ASN A 35 -15.08 12.86 -17.32
CA ASN A 35 -15.64 11.51 -17.47
C ASN A 35 -16.07 10.88 -16.14
N GLY A 36 -16.27 11.71 -15.11
CA GLY A 36 -16.91 11.31 -13.86
C GLY A 36 -15.98 10.66 -12.85
N TRP A 37 -14.65 10.75 -13.03
CA TRP A 37 -13.67 10.33 -12.03
C TRP A 37 -14.03 10.89 -10.65
N ALA A 38 -14.35 9.97 -9.76
CA ALA A 38 -14.74 10.25 -8.39
C ALA A 38 -14.13 9.23 -7.46
N ASN A 39 -13.83 9.66 -6.25
CA ASN A 39 -13.11 8.88 -5.26
C ASN A 39 -13.88 7.67 -4.72
N ASP A 40 -15.16 7.52 -5.06
CA ASP A 40 -16.14 6.56 -4.55
C ASP A 40 -16.65 5.57 -5.61
N ARG A 41 -16.07 5.57 -6.82
CA ARG A 41 -16.52 4.75 -7.96
C ARG A 41 -15.37 4.03 -8.65
N TYR A 42 -15.66 2.88 -9.25
CA TYR A 42 -14.76 2.18 -10.15
C TYR A 42 -15.09 2.58 -11.59
N ILE A 43 -14.22 3.39 -12.19
CA ILE A 43 -14.32 3.85 -13.57
C ILE A 43 -13.17 3.23 -14.35
N LEU A 44 -13.47 2.81 -15.57
CA LEU A 44 -12.49 2.30 -16.51
C LEU A 44 -11.51 3.42 -16.86
N THR A 45 -10.26 3.30 -16.43
CA THR A 45 -9.22 4.33 -16.63
C THR A 45 -8.13 3.91 -17.60
N GLY A 46 -8.03 2.61 -17.90
CA GLY A 46 -7.05 2.11 -18.83
C GLY A 46 -7.12 0.61 -19.01
N PHE A 47 -6.09 0.08 -19.67
CA PHE A 47 -5.97 -1.33 -19.99
C PHE A 47 -4.56 -1.83 -19.68
N PHE A 48 -4.49 -3.07 -19.22
CA PHE A 48 -3.26 -3.81 -19.03
C PHE A 48 -3.08 -4.82 -20.17
N LYS A 49 -1.90 -4.81 -20.79
CA LYS A 49 -1.48 -5.82 -21.76
C LYS A 49 -0.33 -6.64 -21.15
N PRO A 50 -0.56 -7.89 -20.73
CA PRO A 50 0.51 -8.74 -20.22
C PRO A 50 1.51 -9.09 -21.33
N ASN A 51 2.77 -9.29 -20.97
CA ASN A 51 3.82 -9.70 -21.91
C ASN A 51 3.91 -11.22 -22.13
N SER A 52 3.29 -12.02 -21.26
CA SER A 52 3.25 -13.48 -21.32
C SER A 52 1.90 -13.96 -21.84
N ASN A 53 1.88 -15.05 -22.61
CA ASN A 53 0.68 -15.78 -23.03
C ASN A 53 0.33 -16.96 -22.11
N ASN A 54 1.16 -17.25 -21.09
CA ASN A 54 0.89 -18.34 -20.16
C ASN A 54 -0.19 -17.93 -19.17
N TYR A 55 -1.34 -18.62 -19.20
CA TYR A 55 -2.50 -18.28 -18.37
C TYR A 55 -2.20 -18.24 -16.87
N ALA A 56 -1.49 -19.23 -16.33
CA ALA A 56 -1.16 -19.28 -14.90
C ALA A 56 -0.24 -18.12 -14.48
N ALA A 57 0.76 -17.81 -15.30
CA ALA A 57 1.64 -16.67 -15.08
C ALA A 57 0.88 -15.34 -15.19
N GLN A 58 -0.05 -15.21 -16.14
CA GLN A 58 -0.91 -14.04 -16.28
C GLN A 58 -1.80 -13.83 -15.05
N GLN A 59 -2.44 -14.87 -14.53
CA GLN A 59 -3.30 -14.75 -13.33
C GLN A 59 -2.51 -14.26 -12.12
N GLN A 60 -1.31 -14.81 -11.89
CA GLN A 60 -0.43 -14.37 -10.80
C GLN A 60 0.01 -12.91 -11.00
N LEU A 61 0.36 -12.54 -12.23
CA LEU A 61 0.78 -11.20 -12.59
C LEU A 61 -0.35 -10.16 -12.40
N ILE A 62 -1.58 -10.50 -12.80
CA ILE A 62 -2.76 -9.66 -12.61
C ILE A 62 -3.04 -9.47 -11.12
N PHE A 63 -2.96 -10.54 -10.33
CA PHE A 63 -3.16 -10.49 -8.88
C PHE A 63 -2.14 -9.56 -8.20
N ASP A 64 -0.86 -9.68 -8.57
CA ASP A 64 0.23 -8.86 -8.02
C ASP A 64 0.11 -7.40 -8.48
N LEU A 65 -0.13 -7.18 -9.78
CA LEU A 65 -0.33 -5.84 -10.33
C LEU A 65 -1.52 -5.14 -9.67
N GLN A 66 -2.65 -5.83 -9.50
CA GLN A 66 -3.82 -5.26 -8.84
C GLN A 66 -3.49 -4.80 -7.42
N ALA A 67 -2.68 -5.56 -6.69
CA ALA A 67 -2.21 -5.20 -5.36
C ALA A 67 -1.29 -3.97 -5.38
N VAL A 68 -0.36 -3.89 -6.34
CA VAL A 68 0.53 -2.73 -6.54
C VAL A 68 -0.25 -1.47 -6.90
N LEU A 69 -1.19 -1.53 -7.84
CA LEU A 69 -2.02 -0.38 -8.20
C LEU A 69 -2.91 0.05 -7.02
N SER A 70 -3.43 -0.92 -6.25
CA SER A 70 -4.21 -0.63 -5.04
C SER A 70 -3.37 0.04 -3.95
N PHE A 71 -2.09 -0.34 -3.83
CA PHE A 71 -1.14 0.31 -2.92
C PHE A 71 -0.94 1.78 -3.27
N ILE A 72 -0.71 2.09 -4.55
CA ILE A 72 -0.51 3.47 -5.00
C ILE A 72 -1.74 4.34 -4.69
N GLU A 73 -2.93 3.82 -4.94
CA GLU A 73 -4.21 4.51 -4.71
C GLU A 73 -4.66 4.50 -3.24
N GLN A 74 -4.02 3.68 -2.39
CA GLN A 74 -4.47 3.33 -1.04
C GLN A 74 -5.96 2.96 -0.98
N LYS A 75 -6.43 2.29 -2.04
CA LYS A 75 -7.81 1.88 -2.30
C LYS A 75 -7.79 0.70 -3.25
N ASN A 76 -8.81 -0.14 -3.19
CA ASN A 76 -8.94 -1.20 -4.17
C ASN A 76 -8.96 -0.66 -5.62
N VAL A 77 -8.16 -1.30 -6.47
CA VAL A 77 -8.17 -1.20 -7.93
C VAL A 77 -8.64 -2.55 -8.45
N ILE A 78 -9.41 -2.57 -9.54
CA ILE A 78 -9.92 -3.81 -10.14
C ILE A 78 -9.29 -3.97 -11.52
N ILE A 79 -8.69 -5.14 -11.77
CA ILE A 79 -8.22 -5.54 -13.09
C ILE A 79 -9.07 -6.73 -13.52
N SER A 80 -10.01 -6.50 -14.42
CA SER A 80 -10.99 -7.52 -14.85
C SER A 80 -11.72 -7.09 -16.10
N GLY A 81 -12.24 -8.04 -16.86
CA GLY A 81 -12.85 -7.79 -18.17
C GLY A 81 -11.79 -7.70 -19.25
N GLU A 82 -12.05 -8.35 -20.36
CA GLU A 82 -11.12 -8.51 -21.47
C GLU A 82 -11.70 -7.86 -22.72
N LEU A 83 -10.85 -7.21 -23.51
CA LEU A 83 -11.21 -6.77 -24.84
C LEU A 83 -11.35 -7.97 -25.78
N GLU A 84 -12.31 -7.93 -26.69
CA GLU A 84 -12.40 -8.89 -27.78
C GLU A 84 -11.24 -8.68 -28.77
N ASN A 85 -10.96 -9.68 -29.61
CA ASN A 85 -9.78 -9.67 -30.50
C ASN A 85 -9.79 -8.51 -31.53
N ASP A 86 -10.97 -7.99 -31.88
CA ASP A 86 -11.21 -6.87 -32.79
C ASP A 86 -11.24 -5.50 -32.09
N GLU A 87 -11.12 -5.46 -30.75
CA GLU A 87 -11.25 -4.25 -29.95
C GLU A 87 -9.88 -3.63 -29.58
N THR A 88 -9.91 -2.34 -29.23
CA THR A 88 -8.74 -1.57 -28.83
C THR A 88 -9.06 -0.69 -27.61
N PRO A 89 -8.07 -0.15 -26.87
CA PRO A 89 -8.30 0.76 -25.74
C PRO A 89 -9.19 1.97 -26.08
N PHE A 90 -9.21 2.36 -27.35
CA PHE A 90 -9.89 3.55 -27.84
C PHE A 90 -11.19 3.22 -28.59
N ASN A 91 -11.45 1.94 -28.85
CA ASN A 91 -12.64 1.47 -29.56
C ASN A 91 -13.01 0.05 -29.09
N PHE A 92 -14.00 -0.03 -28.20
CA PHE A 92 -14.51 -1.28 -27.62
C PHE A 92 -16.03 -1.22 -27.45
N LYS A 93 -16.68 -2.38 -27.47
CA LYS A 93 -18.13 -2.53 -27.46
C LYS A 93 -18.71 -2.10 -26.10
N PRO A 94 -20.00 -1.71 -26.07
CA PRO A 94 -20.69 -1.34 -24.82
C PRO A 94 -20.80 -2.48 -23.78
N SER A 95 -20.54 -3.72 -24.18
CA SER A 95 -20.53 -4.89 -23.29
C SER A 95 -19.48 -4.76 -22.18
N LEU A 96 -18.37 -4.05 -22.44
CA LEU A 96 -17.41 -3.71 -21.40
C LEU A 96 -17.87 -2.43 -20.67
N PRO A 97 -18.25 -2.51 -19.38
CA PRO A 97 -18.81 -1.37 -18.68
C PRO A 97 -17.75 -0.28 -18.47
N LYS A 98 -18.07 0.98 -18.78
CA LYS A 98 -17.17 2.11 -18.44
C LYS A 98 -17.12 2.41 -16.94
N LYS A 99 -18.08 1.89 -16.18
CA LYS A 99 -18.22 2.05 -14.73
C LYS A 99 -18.81 0.77 -14.13
N LEU A 100 -18.29 0.32 -12.99
CA LEU A 100 -18.87 -0.79 -12.24
C LEU A 100 -19.92 -0.28 -11.24
N ASP A 101 -20.94 -1.09 -10.98
CA ASP A 101 -22.01 -0.76 -10.04
C ASP A 101 -21.56 -0.79 -8.57
N LYS A 102 -20.47 -1.50 -8.27
CA LYS A 102 -19.88 -1.57 -6.93
C LYS A 102 -19.40 -0.19 -6.47
N LYS A 103 -19.75 0.21 -5.25
CA LYS A 103 -19.18 1.40 -4.61
C LYS A 103 -17.72 1.14 -4.20
N ARG A 104 -16.88 2.17 -4.30
CA ARG A 104 -15.49 2.13 -3.86
C ARG A 104 -15.37 2.78 -2.49
N ASP A 105 -14.75 2.08 -1.56
CA ASP A 105 -14.53 2.60 -0.21
C ASP A 105 -13.56 3.78 -0.22
N LYS A 106 -13.71 4.65 0.78
CA LYS A 106 -12.75 5.72 1.02
C LYS A 106 -11.44 5.11 1.51
N GLY A 107 -10.35 5.50 0.85
CA GLY A 107 -8.99 5.08 1.20
C GLY A 107 -8.32 6.08 2.12
N ALA A 108 -7.07 5.77 2.50
CA ALA A 108 -6.28 6.57 3.43
C ALA A 108 -5.71 7.88 2.83
N GLY A 109 -5.80 8.06 1.51
CA GLY A 109 -5.26 9.22 0.80
C GLY A 109 -4.47 8.78 -0.43
N ILE A 110 -3.63 9.65 -0.96
CA ILE A 110 -2.70 9.34 -2.05
C ILE A 110 -1.31 9.22 -1.42
N ILE A 111 -0.61 8.11 -1.68
CA ILE A 111 0.75 7.90 -1.14
C ILE A 111 1.86 8.16 -2.17
N ILE A 112 1.53 8.05 -3.46
CA ILE A 112 2.43 8.40 -4.58
C ILE A 112 1.67 9.33 -5.51
N MET A 113 2.27 10.49 -5.79
CA MET A 113 1.69 11.52 -6.65
C MET A 113 1.27 10.94 -8.00
N GLU A 114 0.25 11.53 -8.60
CA GLU A 114 -0.19 11.22 -9.94
C GLU A 114 0.83 11.63 -11.01
N ASP A 115 0.81 10.92 -12.14
CA ASP A 115 1.76 11.05 -13.24
C ASP A 115 1.67 12.38 -14.01
N TYR A 116 0.58 13.13 -13.83
CA TYR A 116 0.46 14.50 -14.33
C TYR A 116 1.19 15.52 -13.44
N PHE A 117 1.50 15.19 -12.18
CA PHE A 117 2.35 16.00 -11.28
C PHE A 117 3.78 15.47 -11.16
N ALA A 118 3.94 14.15 -11.09
CA ALA A 118 5.22 13.47 -10.96
C ALA A 118 5.34 12.37 -12.03
N PRO A 119 5.81 12.71 -13.26
CA PRO A 119 5.71 11.87 -14.46
C PRO A 119 6.11 10.41 -14.31
N ASN A 120 7.17 10.14 -13.56
CA ASN A 120 7.79 8.82 -13.49
C ASN A 120 7.57 8.13 -12.13
N SER A 121 6.96 8.80 -11.14
CA SER A 121 6.88 8.27 -9.77
C SER A 121 6.12 6.95 -9.69
N ARG A 122 4.93 6.89 -10.31
CA ARG A 122 4.10 5.67 -10.31
C ARG A 122 4.73 4.55 -11.10
N GLU A 123 5.30 4.84 -12.27
CA GLU A 123 6.03 3.87 -13.09
C GLU A 123 7.22 3.28 -12.31
N ASN A 124 8.07 4.14 -11.73
CA ASN A 124 9.22 3.71 -10.95
C ASN A 124 8.80 2.80 -9.78
N PHE A 125 7.74 3.16 -9.06
CA PHE A 125 7.23 2.32 -7.97
C PHE A 125 6.71 0.98 -8.50
N ILE A 126 5.93 0.98 -9.59
CA ILE A 126 5.40 -0.26 -10.20
C ILE A 126 6.55 -1.18 -10.59
N CYS A 127 7.59 -0.66 -11.26
CA CYS A 127 8.75 -1.45 -11.65
C CYS A 127 9.43 -2.10 -10.43
N LEU A 128 9.77 -1.32 -9.40
CA LEU A 128 10.44 -1.83 -8.20
C LEU A 128 9.58 -2.84 -7.43
N ALA A 129 8.28 -2.56 -7.27
CA ALA A 129 7.37 -3.42 -6.53
C ALA A 129 7.15 -4.75 -7.27
N MET A 130 6.92 -4.70 -8.59
CA MET A 130 6.73 -5.91 -9.40
C MET A 130 8.01 -6.74 -9.49
N GLU A 131 9.18 -6.12 -9.65
CA GLU A 131 10.47 -6.81 -9.58
C GLU A 131 10.64 -7.52 -8.23
N LYS A 132 10.32 -6.83 -7.13
CA LYS A 132 10.45 -7.42 -5.79
C LYS A 132 9.48 -8.58 -5.56
N LEU A 133 8.22 -8.45 -5.99
CA LEU A 133 7.21 -9.50 -5.90
C LEU A 133 7.54 -10.73 -6.77
N ASN A 134 8.23 -10.52 -7.89
CA ASN A 134 8.66 -11.58 -8.80
C ASN A 134 10.02 -12.18 -8.43
N SER A 135 10.80 -11.50 -7.58
CA SER A 135 12.12 -11.97 -7.20
C SER A 135 11.98 -13.34 -6.52
N LYS A 136 12.61 -14.38 -7.10
CA LYS A 136 12.70 -15.73 -6.49
C LYS A 136 13.57 -15.76 -5.23
N ALA A 137 13.86 -14.59 -4.66
CA ALA A 137 14.73 -14.41 -3.52
C ALA A 137 14.04 -14.97 -2.28
N MET A 138 14.37 -16.24 -2.00
CA MET A 138 14.23 -16.97 -0.75
C MET A 138 13.01 -17.90 -0.69
N LEU A 139 13.24 -19.11 -1.23
CA LEU A 139 12.44 -20.35 -1.21
C LEU A 139 11.87 -20.81 0.15
N LYS A 140 11.86 -19.99 1.22
CA LYS A 140 11.21 -20.37 2.49
C LYS A 140 10.44 -19.25 3.22
N GLN A 141 10.55 -17.98 2.85
CA GLN A 141 9.75 -16.89 3.45
C GLN A 141 9.96 -15.58 2.66
N ASP A 142 9.06 -15.27 1.73
CA ASP A 142 9.04 -13.95 1.10
C ASP A 142 8.39 -12.95 2.07
N ALA A 143 9.23 -12.40 2.96
CA ALA A 143 8.82 -11.44 3.97
C ALA A 143 8.23 -10.18 3.33
N PHE A 144 8.74 -9.75 2.18
CA PHE A 144 8.21 -8.60 1.47
C PHE A 144 6.80 -8.88 0.96
N ARG A 145 6.61 -9.95 0.17
CA ARG A 145 5.29 -10.31 -0.36
C ARG A 145 4.29 -10.49 0.77
N THR A 146 4.68 -11.19 1.83
CA THR A 146 3.81 -11.39 2.99
C THR A 146 3.41 -10.07 3.65
N SER A 147 4.37 -9.18 3.93
CA SER A 147 4.10 -7.88 4.56
C SER A 147 3.34 -6.93 3.64
N PHE A 148 3.64 -6.94 2.35
CA PHE A 148 2.95 -6.17 1.32
C PHE A 148 1.48 -6.58 1.25
N PHE A 149 1.17 -7.86 1.06
CA PHE A 149 -0.22 -8.31 0.96
C PHE A 149 -1.01 -8.14 2.28
N LYS A 150 -0.37 -8.27 3.45
CA LYS A 150 -0.99 -7.90 4.73
C LYS A 150 -1.35 -6.41 4.79
N SER A 151 -0.45 -5.54 4.30
CA SER A 151 -0.72 -4.11 4.18
C SER A 151 -1.87 -3.84 3.20
N ILE A 152 -1.94 -4.52 2.06
CA ILE A 152 -3.05 -4.37 1.10
C ILE A 152 -4.38 -4.78 1.75
N LEU A 153 -4.45 -5.93 2.41
CA LEU A 153 -5.67 -6.42 3.05
C LEU A 153 -6.22 -5.44 4.09
N ALA A 154 -5.35 -4.70 4.77
CA ALA A 154 -5.72 -3.71 5.78
C ALA A 154 -6.57 -2.53 5.25
N PHE A 155 -6.52 -2.24 3.94
CA PHE A 155 -7.29 -1.14 3.33
C PHE A 155 -8.07 -1.50 2.06
N ARG A 156 -7.77 -2.63 1.42
CA ARG A 156 -8.45 -3.07 0.18
C ARG A 156 -9.85 -3.60 0.46
N ASP A 157 -9.98 -4.35 1.54
CA ASP A 157 -11.26 -4.85 2.02
C ASP A 157 -11.83 -3.81 3.00
N SER A 158 -13.15 -3.64 3.03
CA SER A 158 -13.87 -2.77 3.97
C SER A 158 -13.81 -3.31 5.41
N ILE A 159 -12.62 -3.68 5.88
CA ILE A 159 -12.34 -4.14 7.23
C ILE A 159 -12.47 -2.93 8.14
N ASN A 160 -13.69 -2.70 8.61
CA ASN A 160 -14.02 -1.64 9.56
C ASN A 160 -13.59 -1.97 10.99
N TYR A 161 -12.96 -3.12 11.20
CA TYR A 161 -12.51 -3.61 12.50
C TYR A 161 -11.08 -3.16 12.77
N ILE A 162 -10.93 -2.22 13.72
CA ILE A 162 -9.66 -1.60 14.06
C ILE A 162 -8.62 -2.60 14.56
N ASP A 163 -9.06 -3.65 15.25
CA ASP A 163 -8.24 -4.75 15.75
C ASP A 163 -7.64 -5.59 14.63
N VAL A 164 -8.44 -5.99 13.64
CA VAL A 164 -7.98 -6.75 12.47
C VAL A 164 -7.00 -5.92 11.65
N ARG A 165 -7.32 -4.65 11.39
CA ARG A 165 -6.43 -3.74 10.65
C ARG A 165 -5.11 -3.55 11.38
N TYR A 166 -5.17 -3.31 12.69
CA TYR A 166 -3.98 -3.16 13.52
C TYR A 166 -3.13 -4.43 13.55
N TYR A 167 -3.77 -5.61 13.65
CA TYR A 167 -3.11 -6.91 13.57
C TYR A 167 -2.32 -7.05 12.27
N LEU A 168 -2.98 -6.82 11.13
CA LEU A 168 -2.40 -7.00 9.81
C LEU A 168 -1.18 -6.09 9.62
N LEU A 169 -1.32 -4.80 9.93
CA LEU A 169 -0.27 -3.81 9.77
C LEU A 169 0.90 -4.05 10.73
N PHE A 170 0.62 -4.29 12.03
CA PHE A 170 1.68 -4.55 13.00
C PHE A 170 2.43 -5.84 12.64
N SER A 171 1.70 -6.90 12.27
CA SER A 171 2.31 -8.18 11.88
C SER A 171 3.10 -8.07 10.58
N ALA A 172 2.71 -7.19 9.66
CA ALA A 172 3.47 -6.88 8.45
C ALA A 172 4.79 -6.18 8.81
N LEU A 173 4.72 -5.14 9.65
CA LEU A 173 5.90 -4.40 10.10
C LEU A 173 6.88 -5.30 10.85
N GLU A 174 6.39 -6.04 11.85
CA GLU A 174 7.22 -6.95 12.64
C GLU A 174 7.89 -8.00 11.76
N ALA A 175 7.14 -8.68 10.88
CA ALA A 175 7.71 -9.72 10.02
C ALA A 175 8.82 -9.16 9.11
N LEU A 176 8.61 -7.97 8.54
CA LEU A 176 9.60 -7.32 7.68
C LEU A 176 10.85 -6.91 8.47
N CYS A 177 10.68 -6.27 9.64
CA CYS A 177 11.81 -5.85 10.47
C CYS A 177 12.64 -7.03 10.96
N ARG A 178 11.99 -8.15 11.34
CA ARG A 178 12.68 -9.38 11.74
C ARG A 178 13.47 -9.98 10.59
N PHE A 179 12.91 -9.99 9.39
CA PHE A 179 13.61 -10.44 8.19
C PHE A 179 14.85 -9.58 7.90
N ILE A 180 14.72 -8.25 7.94
CA ILE A 180 15.85 -7.31 7.73
C ILE A 180 16.97 -7.55 8.75
N LYS A 181 16.62 -7.84 10.01
CA LYS A 181 17.58 -8.09 11.10
C LYS A 181 18.04 -9.52 11.23
N ASN A 182 17.43 -10.45 10.52
CA ASN A 182 17.59 -11.88 10.75
C ASN A 182 17.45 -12.25 12.25
N ASP A 183 16.53 -11.59 12.98
CA ASP A 183 16.27 -11.82 14.41
C ASP A 183 14.80 -12.14 14.64
N TYR A 184 14.51 -13.41 14.94
CA TYR A 184 13.17 -13.94 15.15
C TYR A 184 12.83 -14.13 16.64
N SER A 185 13.64 -13.60 17.56
CA SER A 185 13.41 -13.71 19.01
C SER A 185 12.21 -12.86 19.45
N PRO A 186 11.16 -13.44 20.08
CA PRO A 186 9.96 -12.70 20.50
C PRO A 186 10.23 -11.56 21.49
N ALA A 187 11.20 -11.72 22.39
CA ALA A 187 11.46 -10.75 23.46
C ALA A 187 12.04 -9.41 23.00
N LYS A 188 12.40 -9.28 21.71
CA LYS A 188 13.10 -8.12 21.14
C LYS A 188 12.26 -7.30 20.15
N THR A 189 10.95 -7.55 20.01
CA THR A 189 10.11 -6.86 19.01
C THR A 189 10.27 -5.34 19.00
N PRO A 190 10.13 -4.60 20.13
CA PRO A 190 10.23 -3.14 20.11
C PRO A 190 11.65 -2.66 19.73
N GLN A 191 12.70 -3.38 20.13
CA GLN A 191 14.09 -3.06 19.77
C GLN A 191 14.34 -3.24 18.27
N ILE A 192 13.92 -4.38 17.71
CA ILE A 192 14.10 -4.73 16.29
C ILE A 192 13.39 -3.71 15.40
N ILE A 193 12.13 -3.40 15.69
CA ILE A 193 11.35 -2.42 14.91
C ILE A 193 12.00 -1.04 15.01
N THR A 194 12.38 -0.59 16.22
CA THR A 194 13.03 0.72 16.39
C THR A 194 14.32 0.82 15.57
N GLN A 195 15.17 -0.21 15.61
CA GLN A 195 16.44 -0.19 14.90
C GLN A 195 16.24 -0.09 13.38
N VAL A 196 15.36 -0.90 12.81
CA VAL A 196 15.07 -0.86 11.37
C VAL A 196 14.49 0.48 10.95
N LEU A 197 13.54 1.02 11.71
CA LEU A 197 12.94 2.32 11.42
C LEU A 197 13.98 3.44 11.45
N LYS A 198 14.89 3.44 12.44
CA LYS A 198 15.99 4.41 12.49
C LYS A 198 16.94 4.27 11.30
N GLU A 199 17.26 3.06 10.86
CA GLU A 199 18.11 2.81 9.69
C GLU A 199 17.49 3.32 8.38
N TYR A 200 16.16 3.27 8.26
CA TYR A 200 15.43 3.90 7.16
C TYR A 200 15.20 5.41 7.33
N GLY A 201 15.74 6.03 8.38
CA GLY A 201 15.68 7.46 8.62
C GLY A 201 14.40 7.96 9.28
N PHE A 202 13.55 7.06 9.80
CA PHE A 202 12.37 7.48 10.56
C PHE A 202 12.78 7.99 11.95
N ASN A 203 12.30 9.17 12.33
CA ASN A 203 12.50 9.71 13.67
C ASN A 203 11.57 8.99 14.67
N VAL A 204 12.07 7.94 15.31
CA VAL A 204 11.35 7.15 16.32
C VAL A 204 12.26 6.81 17.49
N GLU A 205 11.68 6.50 18.64
CA GLU A 205 12.40 5.91 19.76
C GLU A 205 11.74 4.64 20.25
N LYS A 206 12.51 3.79 20.93
CA LYS A 206 11.94 2.63 21.60
C LYS A 206 10.92 3.10 22.66
N THR A 207 11.33 4.07 23.47
CA THR A 207 10.60 4.70 24.58
C THR A 207 11.15 6.10 24.83
N GLY A 208 10.36 7.02 25.39
CA GLY A 208 10.82 8.32 25.87
C GLY A 208 10.86 9.45 24.82
N HIS A 209 10.35 9.23 23.60
CA HIS A 209 10.15 10.32 22.65
C HIS A 209 9.03 11.26 23.15
N THR A 210 9.24 12.58 23.02
CA THR A 210 8.29 13.62 23.46
C THR A 210 6.91 13.49 22.79
N LEU A 211 6.89 13.25 21.49
CA LEU A 211 5.70 12.85 20.76
C LEU A 211 5.39 11.36 20.98
N ALA A 212 4.24 11.07 21.61
CA ALA A 212 3.85 9.72 22.02
C ALA A 212 3.83 8.70 20.85
N GLN A 213 3.33 9.10 19.67
CA GLN A 213 3.20 8.25 18.47
C GLN A 213 4.54 7.79 17.90
N ARG A 214 5.67 8.38 18.31
CA ARG A 214 7.01 7.97 17.89
C ARG A 214 7.64 6.92 18.82
N ASN A 215 6.94 6.51 19.88
CA ASN A 215 7.40 5.46 20.80
C ASN A 215 6.95 4.08 20.33
N ILE A 216 7.88 3.27 19.83
CA ILE A 216 7.59 1.93 19.28
C ILE A 216 7.03 0.96 20.33
N MET A 217 7.44 1.12 21.60
CA MET A 217 6.90 0.33 22.71
C MET A 217 5.37 0.50 22.85
N HIS A 218 4.81 1.66 22.53
CA HIS A 218 3.37 1.90 22.64
C HIS A 218 2.60 0.98 21.69
N TYR A 219 3.08 0.83 20.46
CA TYR A 219 2.47 -0.08 19.49
C TYR A 219 2.57 -1.54 19.94
N CYS A 220 3.71 -1.94 20.51
CA CYS A 220 3.91 -3.29 21.03
C CYS A 220 2.97 -3.60 22.23
N LYS A 221 2.80 -2.64 23.14
CA LYS A 221 1.87 -2.76 24.28
C LYS A 221 0.42 -2.85 23.85
N LEU A 222 0.01 -2.02 22.89
CA LEU A 222 -1.34 -2.08 22.31
C LEU A 222 -1.58 -3.42 21.60
N ARG A 223 -0.62 -3.89 20.80
CA ARG A 223 -0.64 -5.24 20.19
C ARG A 223 -0.84 -6.32 21.24
N HIS A 224 -0.05 -6.30 22.32
CA HIS A 224 -0.15 -7.29 23.37
C HIS A 224 -1.53 -7.25 24.06
N SER A 225 -1.98 -6.07 24.46
CA SER A 225 -3.27 -5.90 25.15
C SER A 225 -4.45 -6.32 24.27
N LEU A 226 -4.39 -5.99 22.99
CA LEU A 226 -5.44 -6.35 22.04
C LEU A 226 -5.53 -7.87 21.85
N PHE A 227 -4.42 -8.55 21.58
CA PHE A 227 -4.45 -9.97 21.20
C PHE A 227 -4.46 -10.95 22.36
N HIS A 228 -3.95 -10.57 23.53
CA HIS A 228 -3.93 -11.45 24.69
C HIS A 228 -5.06 -11.14 25.68
N ASN A 229 -5.53 -9.88 25.72
CA ASN A 229 -6.53 -9.47 26.69
C ASN A 229 -7.85 -9.02 26.06
N GLY A 230 -7.94 -8.92 24.72
CA GLY A 230 -9.13 -8.40 24.03
C GLY A 230 -9.40 -6.92 24.32
N LYS A 231 -8.38 -6.15 24.72
CA LYS A 231 -8.53 -4.76 25.17
C LYS A 231 -7.93 -3.78 24.16
N TYR A 232 -8.68 -2.73 23.88
CA TYR A 232 -8.27 -1.63 22.99
C TYR A 232 -7.38 -0.57 23.67
N ILE A 233 -6.97 -0.83 24.90
CA ILE A 233 -6.18 0.08 25.75
C ILE A 233 -4.97 -0.66 26.31
N ALA A 234 -3.89 0.06 26.58
CA ALA A 234 -2.72 -0.49 27.28
C ALA A 234 -2.20 0.53 28.31
N TYR A 235 -1.47 0.06 29.31
CA TYR A 235 -0.87 0.90 30.34
C TYR A 235 0.65 0.96 30.18
N LEU A 236 1.22 2.16 30.19
CA LEU A 236 2.66 2.39 30.09
C LEU A 236 3.41 1.97 31.36
N ASP A 237 2.75 2.05 32.51
CA ASP A 237 3.18 1.47 33.78
C ASP A 237 2.01 0.65 34.35
N GLU A 238 2.26 -0.61 34.71
CA GLU A 238 1.23 -1.49 35.29
C GLU A 238 0.77 -1.02 36.68
N LYS A 239 1.58 -0.20 37.36
CA LYS A 239 1.29 0.32 38.71
C LYS A 239 0.60 1.68 38.70
N ASN A 240 0.56 2.38 37.56
CA ASN A 240 -0.01 3.72 37.45
C ASN A 240 -0.99 3.83 36.28
N SER A 241 -2.26 4.09 36.60
CA SER A 241 -3.34 4.28 35.62
C SER A 241 -3.17 5.50 34.73
N ASP A 242 -2.36 6.48 35.14
CA ASP A 242 -2.15 7.74 34.39
C ASP A 242 -1.39 7.52 33.07
N GLY A 243 -0.78 6.35 32.88
CA GLY A 243 -0.09 5.96 31.65
C GLY A 243 -0.98 5.25 30.62
N LYS A 244 -2.30 5.45 30.61
CA LYS A 244 -3.21 4.79 29.67
C LYS A 244 -3.00 5.30 28.23
N ILE A 245 -2.89 4.38 27.28
CA ILE A 245 -2.90 4.65 25.84
C ILE A 245 -4.01 3.84 25.15
N GLU A 246 -4.57 4.36 24.06
CA GLU A 246 -5.68 3.73 23.35
C GLU A 246 -5.33 3.47 21.88
N ILE A 247 -5.82 2.38 21.31
CA ILE A 247 -5.48 1.97 19.94
C ILE A 247 -5.84 3.03 18.89
N GLN A 248 -6.91 3.80 19.15
CA GLN A 248 -7.44 4.81 18.22
C GLN A 248 -6.44 5.95 17.98
N ASP A 249 -5.60 6.24 18.97
CA ASP A 249 -4.57 7.29 18.91
C ASP A 249 -3.34 6.88 18.12
N TYR A 250 -3.21 5.59 17.76
CA TYR A 250 -2.04 5.01 17.10
C TYR A 250 -2.37 4.30 15.78
N SER A 251 -3.61 3.83 15.60
CA SER A 251 -4.01 3.05 14.42
C SER A 251 -3.78 3.81 13.11
N SER A 252 -4.11 5.11 13.08
CA SER A 252 -3.91 5.94 11.89
C SER A 252 -2.42 6.11 11.53
N ASN A 253 -1.56 6.32 12.53
CA ASN A 253 -0.11 6.42 12.35
C ASN A 253 0.48 5.12 11.81
N LEU A 254 0.07 3.97 12.36
CA LEU A 254 0.53 2.66 11.87
C LEU A 254 0.07 2.41 10.42
N ASN A 255 -1.16 2.81 10.09
CA ASN A 255 -1.72 2.68 8.74
C ASN A 255 -0.95 3.48 7.69
N LEU A 256 -0.33 4.60 8.07
CA LEU A 256 0.52 5.40 7.18
C LEU A 256 1.98 4.94 7.21
N LEU A 257 2.51 4.56 8.38
CA LEU A 257 3.90 4.15 8.55
C LEU A 257 4.24 2.89 7.74
N VAL A 258 3.40 1.87 7.79
CA VAL A 258 3.72 0.57 7.17
C VAL A 258 3.92 0.68 5.65
N PRO A 259 3.03 1.36 4.89
CA PRO A 259 3.29 1.67 3.49
C PRO A 259 4.64 2.38 3.24
N LEU A 260 4.98 3.39 4.04
CA LEU A 260 6.26 4.11 3.88
C LEU A 260 7.48 3.21 4.12
N VAL A 261 7.40 2.30 5.10
CA VAL A 261 8.45 1.32 5.37
C VAL A 261 8.60 0.34 4.19
N LEU A 262 7.50 -0.11 3.61
CA LEU A 262 7.52 -0.99 2.42
C LEU A 262 8.16 -0.28 1.22
N MET A 263 7.88 1.01 1.03
CA MET A 263 8.49 1.83 -0.02
C MET A 263 10.01 1.97 0.18
N LYS A 264 10.47 2.28 1.41
CA LYS A 264 11.90 2.31 1.73
C LYS A 264 12.57 0.96 1.52
N PHE A 265 11.90 -0.14 1.91
CA PHE A 265 12.45 -1.49 1.77
C PHE A 265 12.72 -1.89 0.30
N ILE A 266 11.86 -1.45 -0.64
CA ILE A 266 12.09 -1.68 -2.08
C ILE A 266 13.00 -0.62 -2.72
N GLY A 267 13.53 0.32 -1.93
CA GLY A 267 14.41 1.38 -2.42
C GLY A 267 13.69 2.49 -3.19
N PHE A 268 12.38 2.65 -3.04
CA PHE A 268 11.63 3.72 -3.71
C PHE A 268 11.82 5.07 -3.01
N ASP A 269 12.26 6.07 -3.78
CA ASP A 269 12.27 7.48 -3.39
C ASP A 269 12.14 8.35 -4.65
N ASP A 270 11.07 9.12 -4.76
CA ASP A 270 10.84 10.04 -5.88
C ASP A 270 11.15 11.50 -5.53
N ASN A 271 11.67 11.74 -4.32
CA ASN A 271 11.94 13.06 -3.73
C ASN A 271 10.70 13.95 -3.54
N TYR A 272 9.49 13.39 -3.64
CA TYR A 272 8.24 14.11 -3.37
C TYR A 272 7.57 13.65 -2.08
N ILE A 273 7.92 12.47 -1.57
CA ILE A 273 7.34 11.90 -0.36
C ILE A 273 7.82 12.64 0.88
N ASN A 274 6.86 13.02 1.73
CA ASN A 274 7.14 13.32 3.11
C ASN A 274 7.22 12.01 3.91
N TRP A 275 8.44 11.60 4.26
CA TRP A 275 8.68 10.39 5.06
C TRP A 275 8.15 10.50 6.50
N ASP A 276 7.81 11.70 6.95
CA ASP A 276 7.19 11.96 8.25
C ASP A 276 5.66 12.13 8.19
N SER A 277 5.05 11.89 7.01
CA SER A 277 3.61 11.99 6.76
C SER A 277 2.76 11.09 7.66
N TRP A 278 3.33 10.03 8.19
CA TRP A 278 2.67 9.16 9.17
C TRP A 278 2.46 9.84 10.54
N ILE A 279 3.09 11.00 10.77
CA ILE A 279 2.90 11.86 11.95
C ILE A 279 2.11 13.11 11.58
N ASP A 280 2.59 13.91 10.63
CA ASP A 280 2.03 15.24 10.31
C ASP A 280 0.85 15.20 9.33
N ARG A 281 0.57 14.03 8.73
CA ARG A 281 -0.51 13.76 7.77
C ARG A 281 -0.41 14.52 6.43
N ASN A 282 0.75 15.09 6.12
CA ASN A 282 1.03 15.71 4.83
C ASN A 282 1.82 14.73 3.96
N PRO A 283 1.23 14.08 2.94
CA PRO A 283 1.90 13.01 2.19
C PRO A 283 3.12 13.48 1.37
N PHE A 284 3.14 14.76 1.00
CA PHE A 284 4.10 15.28 0.04
C PHE A 284 4.80 16.54 0.53
N ILE A 285 6.06 16.69 0.13
CA ILE A 285 6.84 17.91 0.30
C ILE A 285 6.81 18.76 -0.98
N SER A 286 6.74 20.08 -0.82
CA SER A 286 6.98 21.00 -1.94
C SER A 286 8.48 20.97 -2.27
N LYS A 287 8.84 20.67 -3.52
CA LYS A 287 10.20 20.91 -3.99
C LYS A 287 10.48 22.42 -3.91
N LYS A 288 11.59 22.77 -3.25
CA LYS A 288 12.17 24.12 -3.36
C LYS A 288 12.88 24.25 -4.71
#